data_AF-A0A285MVR7-F1
#
_entry.id   AF-A0A285MVR7-F1
#
_cell.length_a   1.000
_cell.length_b   1.000
_cell.length_c   1.000
_cell.angle_alpha   90.00
_cell.angle_beta   90.00
_cell.angle_gamma   90.00
#
_symmetry.space_group_name_H-M   'P 1'
#
loop_
_entity.id
_entity.type
_entity.pdbx_description
1 polymer ?
#
loop_
_entity_poly.entity_id
_entity_poly.type
_entity_poly.pdbx_seq_one_letter_code
_entity_poly.pdbx_strand_id
1 'polypeptide(L)'
;MGRSNLEKEFDALEAAIHGWAKKNNVPITQEETEPTVTLSELTDEARNLKRNSVKNSRCVSVDTISPAPDGRREKKESFKGKTQLVKFRCTTYEKKLLLAKAKLCGLSLSEFLRRAAMEQATIERLSDEEIEIYQMLAKYHNNFKSIGNMFRKKSPKLTEMVYETAKQIKEHLKRFSK
;
A
#
# COMPACT_ATOMS: atom_id res chain seq x y z
N MET A 1 -11.68 37.21 -11.34
CA MET A 1 -11.69 35.76 -11.61
C MET A 1 -12.86 35.15 -10.86
N GLY A 2 -13.94 34.77 -11.56
CA GLY A 2 -15.15 34.22 -10.93
C GLY A 2 -14.99 32.73 -10.68
N ARG A 3 -15.41 32.26 -9.50
CA ARG A 3 -15.49 30.82 -9.20
C ARG A 3 -16.42 30.15 -10.21
N SER A 4 -16.03 28.98 -10.69
CA SER A 4 -16.79 28.25 -11.70
C SER A 4 -18.15 27.83 -11.15
N ASN A 5 -19.17 27.76 -12.01
CA ASN A 5 -20.53 27.41 -11.57
C ASN A 5 -20.58 26.02 -10.89
N LEU A 6 -19.70 25.11 -11.33
CA LEU A 6 -19.54 23.76 -10.79
C LEU A 6 -18.99 23.70 -9.37
N GLU A 7 -18.11 24.63 -8.98
CA GLU A 7 -17.61 24.70 -7.60
C GLU A 7 -18.73 25.11 -6.64
N LYS A 8 -19.60 26.01 -7.06
CA LYS A 8 -20.77 26.43 -6.27
C LYS A 8 -21.79 25.31 -6.11
N GLU A 9 -22.00 24.52 -7.15
CA GLU A 9 -22.88 23.35 -7.10
C GLU A 9 -22.32 22.26 -6.17
N PHE A 10 -21.00 22.09 -6.15
CA PHE A 10 -20.32 21.15 -5.26
C PHE A 10 -20.42 21.58 -3.79
N ASP A 11 -20.12 22.85 -3.49
CA ASP A 11 -20.28 23.44 -2.15
C ASP A 11 -21.73 23.30 -1.64
N ALA A 12 -22.71 23.48 -2.54
CA ALA A 12 -24.13 23.31 -2.22
C ALA A 12 -24.51 21.85 -1.92
N LEU A 13 -23.90 20.90 -2.64
CA LEU A 13 -24.13 19.47 -2.43
C LEU A 13 -23.51 19.00 -1.10
N GLU A 14 -22.30 19.46 -0.78
CA GLU A 14 -21.66 19.18 0.51
C GLU A 14 -22.49 19.74 1.68
N ALA A 15 -22.99 20.98 1.55
CA ALA A 15 -23.87 21.57 2.55
C ALA A 15 -25.18 20.77 2.74
N ALA A 16 -25.75 20.24 1.66
CA ALA A 16 -26.96 19.41 1.70
C ALA A 16 -26.71 18.07 2.41
N ILE A 17 -25.57 17.43 2.15
CA ILE A 17 -25.16 16.17 2.79
C ILE A 17 -24.95 16.38 4.30
N HIS A 18 -24.24 17.44 4.69
CA HIS A 18 -24.04 17.79 6.10
C HIS A 18 -25.37 18.10 6.82
N GLY A 19 -26.29 18.81 6.18
CA GLY A 19 -27.62 19.09 6.72
C GLY A 19 -28.45 17.82 6.94
N TRP A 20 -28.41 16.89 5.98
CA TRP A 20 -29.10 15.60 6.07
C TRP A 20 -28.51 14.71 7.18
N ALA A 21 -27.19 14.63 7.28
CA ALA A 21 -26.51 13.84 8.30
C ALA A 21 -26.80 14.36 9.73
N LYS A 22 -26.84 15.68 9.92
CA LYS A 22 -27.22 16.31 11.20
C LYS A 22 -28.67 16.01 11.61
N LYS A 23 -29.59 15.95 10.64
CA LYS A 23 -31.01 15.65 10.89
C LYS A 23 -31.25 14.20 11.30
N ASN A 24 -30.42 13.27 10.82
CA ASN A 24 -30.56 11.84 11.07
C ASN A 24 -29.67 11.32 12.20
N ASN A 25 -29.00 12.21 12.95
CA ASN A 25 -28.12 11.90 14.07
C ASN A 25 -27.05 10.83 13.73
N VAL A 26 -26.58 10.83 12.48
CA VAL A 26 -25.48 9.99 12.03
C VAL A 26 -24.18 10.61 12.54
N PRO A 27 -23.32 9.88 13.27
CA PRO A 27 -22.04 10.43 13.71
C PRO A 27 -21.18 10.73 12.49
N ILE A 28 -21.04 12.02 12.18
CA ILE A 28 -20.02 12.50 11.25
C ILE A 28 -18.73 12.49 12.06
N THR A 29 -17.89 11.48 11.85
CA THR A 29 -16.56 11.42 12.45
C THR A 29 -15.85 12.74 12.14
N GLN A 30 -15.53 13.50 13.17
CA GLN A 30 -14.69 14.68 13.02
C GLN A 30 -13.35 14.22 12.47
N GLU A 31 -12.88 14.87 11.41
CA GLU A 31 -11.51 14.78 10.94
C GLU A 31 -10.58 14.95 12.14
N GLU A 32 -9.84 13.89 12.47
CA GLU A 32 -8.53 14.07 13.06
C GLU A 32 -7.77 14.98 12.10
N THR A 33 -7.36 16.14 12.62
CA THR A 33 -6.56 17.11 11.91
C THR A 33 -5.22 16.48 11.55
N GLU A 34 -5.15 15.81 10.41
CA GLU A 34 -3.91 15.54 9.70
C GLU A 34 -3.25 16.91 9.44
N PRO A 35 -1.97 17.11 9.83
CA PRO A 35 -1.28 18.36 9.56
C PRO A 35 -1.31 18.59 8.05
N THR A 36 -1.72 19.78 7.63
CA THR A 36 -1.61 20.23 6.24
C THR A 36 -0.13 20.35 5.90
N VAL A 37 0.50 19.23 5.52
CA VAL A 37 1.85 19.21 4.98
C VAL A 37 1.75 19.75 3.56
N THR A 38 2.40 20.88 3.33
CA THR A 38 2.37 21.54 2.04
C THR A 38 3.06 20.65 0.99
N LEU A 39 2.52 20.60 -0.24
CA LEU A 39 3.05 19.76 -1.34
C LEU A 39 4.54 20.04 -1.67
N SER A 40 5.09 21.17 -1.19
CA SER A 40 6.50 21.54 -1.22
C SER A 40 7.38 20.67 -0.32
N GLU A 41 6.94 20.33 0.89
CA GLU A 41 7.77 19.70 1.93
C GLU A 41 8.12 18.23 1.61
N LEU A 42 7.19 17.48 0.99
CA LEU A 42 7.42 16.10 0.56
C LEU A 42 8.49 15.96 -0.54
N THR A 43 8.74 17.02 -1.31
CA THR A 43 9.75 16.98 -2.38
C THR A 43 11.17 17.27 -1.87
N ASP A 44 11.29 17.88 -0.71
CA ASP A 44 12.58 18.26 -0.11
C ASP A 44 13.16 17.11 0.74
N GLU A 45 12.33 16.33 1.42
CA GLU A 45 12.77 15.13 2.17
C GLU A 45 13.35 14.05 1.24
N ALA A 46 12.73 13.81 0.09
CA ALA A 46 13.22 12.87 -0.93
C ALA A 46 14.56 13.32 -1.56
N ARG A 47 14.85 14.62 -1.57
CA ARG A 47 16.13 15.19 -2.03
C ARG A 47 17.22 15.15 -0.96
N ASN A 48 16.87 15.06 0.32
CA ASN A 48 17.82 15.07 1.43
C ASN A 48 18.42 13.69 1.72
N LEU A 49 17.64 12.61 1.61
CA LEU A 49 18.16 11.23 1.79
C LEU A 49 19.26 10.84 0.78
N LYS A 50 19.29 11.47 -0.40
CA LYS A 50 20.34 11.23 -1.41
C LYS A 50 21.68 11.89 -1.09
N ARG A 51 21.75 12.82 -0.13
CA ARG A 51 22.99 13.58 0.16
C ARG A 51 23.80 13.06 1.34
N ASN A 52 23.26 12.17 2.18
CA ASN A 52 23.92 11.69 3.39
C ASN A 52 24.64 10.34 3.23
N SER A 53 25.04 9.97 2.01
CA SER A 53 26.04 8.91 1.79
C SER A 53 27.44 9.52 1.87
N VAL A 54 27.84 9.94 3.07
CA VAL A 54 29.22 10.36 3.34
C VAL A 54 30.06 9.09 3.54
N LYS A 55 30.62 8.62 2.43
CA LYS A 55 32.02 8.16 2.27
C LYS A 55 32.66 7.54 3.52
N ASN A 56 32.46 6.23 3.74
CA ASN A 56 33.45 5.46 4.49
C ASN A 56 34.64 5.17 3.55
N SER A 57 35.60 6.08 3.53
CA SER A 57 36.87 5.92 2.82
C SER A 57 37.83 5.09 3.67
N ARG A 58 37.77 3.76 3.54
CA ARG A 58 38.89 2.85 3.83
C ARG A 58 38.94 1.74 2.79
N CYS A 59 39.47 2.06 1.62
CA CYS A 59 40.09 1.06 0.75
C CYS A 59 41.43 1.65 0.26
N VAL A 60 42.51 0.99 0.66
CA VAL A 60 43.86 1.23 0.15
C VAL A 60 43.98 0.36 -1.10
N SER A 61 44.26 0.95 -2.25
CA SER A 61 44.54 0.20 -3.47
C SER A 61 45.87 -0.54 -3.28
N VAL A 62 45.83 -1.87 -3.28
CA VAL A 62 47.01 -2.69 -3.54
C VAL A 62 46.92 -3.13 -4.98
N ASP A 63 47.80 -2.59 -5.81
CA ASP A 63 47.97 -3.01 -7.19
C ASP A 63 48.53 -4.43 -7.24
N THR A 64 47.79 -5.35 -7.88
CA THR A 64 48.25 -6.21 -8.97
C THR A 64 47.32 -7.41 -9.15
N ILE A 65 46.62 -7.43 -10.28
CA ILE A 65 46.53 -8.50 -11.29
C ILE A 65 45.86 -7.82 -12.49
N SER A 66 46.62 -7.63 -13.57
CA SER A 66 46.12 -7.15 -14.85
C SER A 66 45.02 -8.09 -15.35
N PRO A 67 43.78 -7.62 -15.56
CA PRO A 67 42.76 -8.46 -16.16
C PRO A 67 43.09 -8.63 -17.64
N ALA A 68 43.22 -9.88 -18.05
CA ALA A 68 43.41 -10.35 -19.42
C ALA A 68 42.46 -9.65 -20.43
N PRO A 69 42.83 -9.57 -21.73
CA PRO A 69 42.19 -8.68 -22.70
C PRO A 69 40.79 -9.11 -23.17
N ASP A 70 40.24 -10.24 -22.70
CA ASP A 70 39.02 -10.83 -23.27
C ASP A 70 37.96 -11.25 -22.23
N GLY A 71 37.71 -10.37 -21.26
CA GLY A 71 36.72 -10.60 -20.19
C GLY A 71 35.68 -9.48 -20.07
N ARG A 72 35.39 -8.77 -21.17
CA ARG A 72 34.40 -7.68 -21.14
C ARG A 72 33.06 -8.24 -20.72
N ARG A 73 32.62 -7.99 -19.47
CA ARG A 73 31.21 -8.10 -19.09
C ARG A 73 30.43 -7.27 -20.10
N GLU A 74 29.75 -7.94 -21.02
CA GLU A 74 28.81 -7.28 -21.90
C GLU A 74 27.86 -6.46 -21.01
N LYS A 75 27.74 -5.16 -21.31
CA LYS A 75 26.76 -4.33 -20.61
C LYS A 75 25.40 -4.94 -20.94
N LYS A 76 24.86 -5.71 -19.99
CA LYS A 76 23.49 -6.23 -20.03
C LYS A 76 22.60 -5.05 -20.47
N GLU A 77 21.93 -5.20 -21.61
CA GLU A 77 21.09 -4.14 -22.16
C GLU A 77 20.20 -3.58 -21.04
N SER A 78 20.26 -2.26 -20.83
CA SER A 78 19.46 -1.63 -19.80
C SER A 78 17.99 -1.86 -20.13
N PHE A 79 17.22 -2.31 -19.14
CA PHE A 79 15.78 -2.53 -19.28
C PHE A 79 15.13 -1.29 -19.91
N LYS A 80 14.68 -1.41 -21.16
CA LYS A 80 14.01 -0.32 -21.87
C LYS A 80 12.66 -0.09 -21.18
N GLY A 81 12.53 1.04 -20.51
CA GLY A 81 11.29 1.45 -19.86
C GLY A 81 10.12 1.57 -20.84
N LYS A 82 8.92 1.75 -20.30
CA LYS A 82 7.70 1.92 -21.10
C LYS A 82 7.76 3.27 -21.84
N THR A 83 7.86 3.24 -23.17
CA THR A 83 8.13 4.42 -24.00
C THR A 83 6.88 5.06 -24.60
N GLN A 84 5.81 4.29 -24.83
CA GLN A 84 4.60 4.78 -25.47
C GLN A 84 3.65 5.44 -24.45
N LEU A 85 3.01 6.54 -24.86
CA LEU A 85 2.07 7.30 -24.05
C LEU A 85 0.65 7.13 -24.56
N VAL A 86 -0.28 6.92 -23.64
CA VAL A 86 -1.73 6.91 -23.89
C VAL A 86 -2.34 8.12 -23.20
N LYS A 87 -3.14 8.92 -23.92
CA LYS A 87 -3.82 10.11 -23.40
C LYS A 87 -5.33 9.94 -23.50
N PHE A 88 -6.04 10.26 -22.43
CA PHE A 88 -7.51 10.19 -22.38
C PHE A 88 -8.11 11.59 -22.18
N ARG A 89 -9.21 11.86 -22.86
CA ARG A 89 -10.09 12.97 -22.50
C ARG A 89 -11.06 12.46 -21.44
N CYS A 90 -11.23 13.23 -20.38
CA CYS A 90 -12.16 12.93 -19.29
C CYS A 90 -12.65 14.24 -18.69
N THR A 91 -13.84 14.19 -18.11
CA THR A 91 -14.39 15.25 -17.27
C THR A 91 -13.60 15.36 -15.96
N THR A 92 -13.75 16.47 -15.25
CA THR A 92 -13.11 16.68 -13.95
C THR A 92 -13.56 15.65 -12.92
N TYR A 93 -14.84 15.26 -12.96
CA TYR A 93 -15.42 14.26 -12.08
C TYR A 93 -14.84 12.86 -12.33
N GLU A 94 -14.81 12.40 -13.58
CA GLU A 94 -14.24 11.09 -13.93
C GLU A 94 -12.78 10.97 -13.50
N LYS A 95 -12.00 12.05 -13.68
CA LYS A 95 -10.61 12.09 -13.23
C LYS A 95 -10.48 11.90 -11.72
N LYS A 96 -11.33 12.58 -10.92
CA LYS A 96 -11.36 12.43 -9.47
C LYS A 96 -11.76 11.00 -9.06
N LEU A 97 -12.76 10.44 -9.72
CA LEU A 97 -13.24 9.08 -9.46
C LEU A 97 -12.16 8.02 -9.74
N LEU A 98 -11.46 8.13 -10.87
CA LEU A 98 -10.36 7.23 -11.21
C LEU A 98 -9.18 7.35 -10.23
N LEU A 99 -8.89 8.57 -9.77
CA LEU A 99 -7.86 8.80 -8.75
C LEU A 99 -8.26 8.18 -7.40
N ALA A 100 -9.51 8.35 -6.97
CA ALA A 100 -10.01 7.74 -5.74
C ALA A 100 -9.90 6.21 -5.80
N LYS A 101 -10.38 5.58 -6.88
CA LYS A 101 -10.26 4.13 -7.08
C LYS A 101 -8.81 3.65 -7.09
N ALA A 102 -7.91 4.38 -7.76
CA ALA A 102 -6.49 4.04 -7.77
C ALA A 102 -5.86 4.12 -6.38
N LYS A 103 -6.23 5.11 -5.56
CA LYS A 103 -5.78 5.27 -4.18
C LYS A 103 -6.25 4.12 -3.28
N LEU A 104 -7.51 3.70 -3.39
CA LEU A 104 -8.04 2.55 -2.65
C LEU A 104 -7.26 1.26 -2.96
N CYS A 105 -6.83 1.08 -4.21
CA CYS A 105 -5.97 -0.06 -4.58
C CYS A 105 -4.48 0.15 -4.23
N GLY A 106 -4.06 1.32 -3.73
CA GLY A 106 -2.66 1.66 -3.47
C GLY A 106 -1.79 1.76 -4.73
N LEU A 107 -2.37 2.11 -5.88
CA LEU A 107 -1.71 2.14 -7.19
C LEU A 107 -1.63 3.55 -7.75
N SER A 108 -0.63 3.80 -8.61
CA SER A 108 -0.66 5.00 -9.44
C SER A 108 -1.80 4.92 -10.45
N LEU A 109 -2.39 6.07 -10.81
CA LEU A 109 -3.48 6.13 -11.80
C LEU A 109 -3.15 5.39 -13.11
N SER A 110 -1.91 5.57 -13.61
CA SER A 110 -1.45 4.91 -14.84
C SER A 110 -1.35 3.40 -14.71
N GLU A 111 -1.02 2.89 -13.52
CA GLU A 111 -0.94 1.47 -13.25
C GLU A 111 -2.33 0.86 -13.07
N PHE A 112 -3.18 1.51 -12.27
CA PHE A 112 -4.57 1.13 -12.09
C PHE A 112 -5.29 0.96 -13.43
N LEU A 113 -5.19 1.95 -14.32
CA LEU A 113 -5.82 1.89 -15.65
C LEU A 113 -5.26 0.77 -16.54
N ARG A 114 -3.96 0.49 -16.48
CA ARG A 114 -3.36 -0.62 -17.22
C ARG A 114 -3.82 -1.96 -16.70
N ARG A 115 -3.85 -2.15 -15.38
CA ARG A 115 -4.34 -3.39 -14.76
C ARG A 115 -5.80 -3.63 -15.11
N ALA A 116 -6.63 -2.59 -14.98
CA ALA A 116 -8.04 -2.65 -15.35
C ALA A 116 -8.25 -2.98 -16.84
N ALA A 117 -7.49 -2.36 -17.74
CA ALA A 117 -7.58 -2.62 -19.19
C ALA A 117 -7.06 -4.01 -19.60
N MET A 118 -6.16 -4.61 -18.82
CA MET A 118 -5.61 -5.95 -19.03
C MET A 118 -6.36 -7.03 -18.23
N GLU A 119 -7.54 -6.70 -17.68
CA GLU A 119 -8.37 -7.60 -16.86
C GLU A 119 -7.61 -8.22 -15.67
N GLN A 120 -6.60 -7.52 -15.17
CA GLN A 120 -5.86 -7.93 -13.98
C GLN A 120 -6.66 -7.55 -12.75
N ALA A 121 -6.80 -8.48 -11.81
CA ALA A 121 -7.50 -8.23 -10.55
C ALA A 121 -6.86 -7.05 -9.79
N THR A 122 -7.61 -5.96 -9.66
CA THR A 122 -7.28 -4.83 -8.79
C THR A 122 -8.02 -5.01 -7.48
N ILE A 123 -7.39 -5.70 -6.53
CA ILE A 123 -7.92 -5.88 -5.18
C ILE A 123 -7.69 -4.57 -4.42
N GLU A 124 -8.68 -4.16 -3.63
CA GLU A 124 -8.55 -3.04 -2.71
C GLU A 124 -7.46 -3.34 -1.68
N ARG A 125 -6.64 -2.33 -1.37
CA ARG A 125 -5.59 -2.48 -0.37
C ARG A 125 -6.25 -2.53 1.00
N LEU A 126 -5.87 -3.51 1.82
CA LEU A 126 -6.27 -3.59 3.22
C LEU A 126 -5.85 -2.30 3.95
N SER A 127 -6.68 -1.83 4.86
CA SER A 127 -6.33 -0.70 5.73
C SER A 127 -5.16 -1.08 6.64
N ASP A 128 -4.44 -0.10 7.16
CA ASP A 128 -3.31 -0.37 8.06
C ASP A 128 -3.79 -1.06 9.35
N GLU A 129 -4.97 -0.69 9.86
CA GLU A 129 -5.64 -1.37 10.99
C GLU A 129 -5.95 -2.84 10.68
N GLU A 130 -6.48 -3.13 9.50
CA GLU A 130 -6.76 -4.50 9.06
C GLU A 130 -5.47 -5.32 8.99
N ILE A 131 -4.40 -4.74 8.43
CA ILE A 131 -3.08 -5.38 8.35
C ILE A 131 -2.58 -5.74 9.75
N GLU A 132 -2.71 -4.85 10.73
CA GLU A 132 -2.33 -5.10 12.12
C GLU A 132 -3.12 -6.25 12.75
N ILE A 133 -4.45 -6.25 12.58
CA ILE A 133 -5.32 -7.32 13.07
C ILE A 133 -4.90 -8.66 12.46
N TYR A 134 -4.61 -8.72 11.17
CA TYR A 134 -4.15 -9.96 10.52
C TYR A 134 -2.78 -10.43 11.01
N GLN A 135 -1.86 -9.50 11.27
CA GLN A 135 -0.57 -9.84 11.89
C GLN A 135 -0.76 -10.42 13.28
N MET A 136 -1.65 -9.85 14.10
CA MET A 136 -2.00 -10.39 15.42
C MET A 136 -2.61 -11.78 15.30
N LEU A 137 -3.52 -11.98 14.35
CA LEU A 137 -4.17 -13.25 14.11
C LEU A 137 -3.16 -14.35 13.73
N ALA A 138 -2.15 -14.02 12.91
CA ALA A 138 -1.05 -14.91 12.59
C ALA A 138 -0.18 -15.25 13.82
N LYS A 139 0.08 -14.28 14.71
CA LYS A 139 0.77 -14.51 16.00
C LYS A 139 -0.03 -15.47 16.87
N TYR A 140 -1.35 -15.27 16.98
CA TYR A 140 -2.21 -16.14 17.78
C TYR A 140 -2.25 -17.58 17.25
N HIS A 141 -2.28 -17.79 15.94
CA HIS A 141 -2.15 -19.13 15.37
C HIS A 141 -0.88 -19.85 15.87
N ASN A 142 0.26 -19.16 15.85
CA ASN A 142 1.53 -19.72 16.32
C ASN A 142 1.51 -19.98 17.84
N ASN A 143 0.90 -19.09 18.61
CA ASN A 143 0.73 -19.27 20.05
C ASN A 143 -0.10 -20.51 20.37
N PHE A 144 -1.27 -20.68 19.73
CA PHE A 144 -2.11 -21.87 19.90
C PHE A 144 -1.36 -23.15 19.51
N LYS A 145 -0.59 -23.13 18.41
CA LYS A 145 0.25 -24.26 18.02
C LYS A 145 1.30 -24.61 19.07
N SER A 146 1.93 -23.61 19.69
CA SER A 146 2.89 -23.80 20.78
C SER A 146 2.24 -24.42 22.02
N ILE A 147 1.06 -23.92 22.41
CA ILE A 147 0.26 -24.48 23.52
C ILE A 147 -0.11 -25.94 23.23
N GLY A 148 -0.59 -26.24 22.03
CA GLY A 148 -0.92 -27.61 21.61
C GLY A 148 0.29 -28.55 21.66
N ASN A 149 1.47 -28.07 21.25
CA ASN A 149 2.72 -28.82 21.39
C ASN A 149 3.08 -29.12 22.85
N MET A 150 2.90 -28.15 23.74
CA MET A 150 3.22 -28.29 25.16
C MET A 150 2.34 -29.33 25.87
N PHE A 151 1.04 -29.39 25.52
CA PHE A 151 0.08 -30.30 26.17
C PHE A 151 -0.09 -31.65 25.47
N ARG A 152 0.60 -31.89 24.36
CA ARG A 152 0.46 -33.08 23.49
C ARG A 152 0.51 -34.43 24.23
N LYS A 153 1.32 -34.55 25.29
CA LYS A 153 1.47 -35.77 26.10
C LYS A 153 0.65 -35.78 27.39
N LYS A 154 0.14 -34.62 27.81
CA LYS A 154 -0.50 -34.42 29.14
C LYS A 154 -2.03 -34.49 29.04
N SER A 155 -2.62 -33.84 28.05
CA SER A 155 -4.06 -33.73 27.90
C SER A 155 -4.46 -33.76 26.41
N PRO A 156 -4.81 -34.95 25.86
CA PRO A 156 -5.13 -35.09 24.44
C PRO A 156 -6.38 -34.28 24.04
N LYS A 157 -7.41 -34.23 24.90
CA LYS A 157 -8.63 -33.44 24.65
C LYS A 157 -8.37 -31.94 24.51
N LEU A 158 -7.54 -31.38 25.39
CA LEU A 158 -7.17 -29.95 25.31
C LEU A 158 -6.37 -29.67 24.04
N THR A 159 -5.46 -30.59 23.71
CA THR A 159 -4.62 -30.48 22.52
C THR A 159 -5.47 -30.43 21.25
N GLU A 160 -6.47 -31.30 21.14
CA GLU A 160 -7.42 -31.32 20.01
C GLU A 160 -8.17 -29.99 19.85
N MET A 161 -8.78 -29.47 20.92
CA MET A 161 -9.50 -28.19 20.89
C MET A 161 -8.59 -27.02 20.47
N VAL A 162 -7.36 -26.98 20.99
CA VAL A 162 -6.39 -25.92 20.66
C VAL A 162 -5.96 -26.00 19.19
N TYR A 163 -5.75 -27.21 18.66
CA TYR A 163 -5.44 -27.39 17.25
C TYR A 163 -6.61 -27.07 16.33
N GLU A 164 -7.85 -27.34 16.76
CA GLU A 164 -9.05 -26.99 16.02
C GLU A 164 -9.18 -25.46 15.89
N THR A 165 -9.02 -24.72 16.99
CA THR A 165 -8.99 -23.25 16.95
C THR A 165 -7.87 -22.73 16.04
N ALA A 166 -6.66 -23.31 16.15
CA ALA A 166 -5.55 -22.93 15.27
C ALA A 166 -5.85 -23.19 13.79
N LYS A 167 -6.58 -24.26 13.47
CA LYS A 167 -7.01 -24.60 12.11
C LYS A 167 -8.03 -23.59 11.58
N GLN A 168 -9.03 -23.22 12.37
CA GLN A 168 -10.02 -22.20 12.01
C GLN A 168 -9.35 -20.86 11.69
N ILE A 169 -8.40 -20.42 12.52
CA ILE A 169 -7.64 -19.20 12.27
C ILE A 169 -6.89 -19.28 10.93
N LYS A 170 -6.24 -20.41 10.65
CA LYS A 170 -5.50 -20.63 9.40
C LYS A 170 -6.41 -20.62 8.18
N GLU A 171 -7.61 -21.18 8.28
CA GLU A 171 -8.61 -21.15 7.21
C GLU A 171 -9.10 -19.72 6.94
N HIS A 172 -9.28 -18.92 7.98
CA HIS A 172 -9.65 -17.51 7.83
C HIS A 172 -8.55 -16.71 7.11
N LEU A 173 -7.29 -16.90 7.51
CA LEU A 173 -6.14 -16.24 6.87
C LEU A 173 -5.98 -16.63 5.38
N LYS A 174 -6.33 -17.86 4.99
CA LYS A 174 -6.27 -18.30 3.58
C LYS A 174 -7.21 -17.55 2.65
N ARG A 175 -8.32 -16.99 3.16
CA ARG A 175 -9.28 -16.23 2.35
C ARG A 175 -8.65 -14.98 1.72
N PHE A 176 -7.61 -14.44 2.36
CA PHE A 176 -6.91 -13.21 1.94
C PHE A 176 -5.64 -13.47 1.14
N SER A 177 -5.24 -14.73 0.97
CA SER A 177 -4.02 -15.13 0.25
C SER A 177 -4.26 -15.39 -1.25
N LYS A 178 -5.48 -15.15 -1.75
CA LYS A 178 -5.91 -15.49 -3.12
C LYS A 178 -6.07 -14.25 -4.00
#